data_AF-A0AAN6JZA1-F1
#
_entry.id   AF-A0AAN6JZA1-F1
#
_cell.length_a   1.000
_cell.length_b   1.000
_cell.length_c   1.000
_cell.angle_alpha   90.00
_cell.angle_beta   90.00
_cell.angle_gamma   90.00
#
_symmetry.space_group_name_H-M   'P 1'
#
loop_
_entity.id
_entity.type
_entity.pdbx_description
1 polymer ?
#
loop_
_entity_poly.entity_id
_entity_poly.type
_entity_poly.pdbx_seq_one_letter_code
_entity_poly.pdbx_strand_id
1 'polypeptide(L)'
;MYNRYRESVVNDDSSWHKGQTWKKRRRVKAAIILAVVLVVLAIGLGVGLGVGLRKSSGGNQVHTQPVTFPTDSLDLSPNALKTRGYFFTTSNDSDSQTLSWTAGGYIFKNYNANTSAADIIVNTSLPLQQIDGFGGALTDSAAYTLLELKHGNESIYNRTLQALFNDRLGISVLRVPLGGCDFSLSEYSFAPNAPAGDILALALSTGNATNALKSSNFSIAQAENYIIPVLRDILTLQPRLKIMFSPWSAPAWMKNTSSLAGGSLVNGFVPLAAQYYLQSIKAYVDAGIPAWSMTLQNEPNFATKYPSMIVDSATQSQMAATIRGLLPRYNLSDLKIFAHDNNFALWQDAADIVNLNISAIDGIAWHAYKGDPSMINNFRNNVSASAASLETHMTEFTGTDNGSTSRWSSIQYWLQSIYFPMLSQFARSIEVWNIALDPNYGPHLPSAYCSNCVGALQVSTPQHFADPWVQIQPQYINIGHFSAAAADLTSTGGGPAYRVLTIQQPNAPGSVANLSCITSQGFAAPLNGTKLGSSNAATTNTVFSRRVGLVLYNSCDSAQNLTLGIDGRQTSFQVQPGLYTLNWQAP
;
A
#
# COMPACT_ATOMS: atom_id res chain seq x y z
N MET A 1 -76.27 -3.50 -58.49
CA MET A 1 -75.94 -4.59 -59.44
C MET A 1 -75.47 -5.77 -58.59
N TYR A 2 -76.35 -6.74 -58.31
CA TYR A 2 -76.45 -8.05 -59.02
C TYR A 2 -75.11 -8.82 -58.89
N ASN A 3 -74.96 -9.97 -58.22
CA ASN A 3 -75.73 -11.22 -58.25
C ASN A 3 -75.22 -12.15 -57.11
N ARG A 4 -76.10 -12.83 -56.33
CA ARG A 4 -76.48 -14.29 -56.40
C ARG A 4 -75.35 -15.27 -56.00
N TYR A 5 -75.54 -16.42 -55.31
CA TYR A 5 -76.69 -17.28 -54.95
C TYR A 5 -76.14 -18.32 -53.92
N ARG A 6 -76.82 -18.62 -52.81
CA ARG A 6 -77.75 -19.75 -52.51
C ARG A 6 -77.15 -20.93 -51.72
N GLU A 7 -77.86 -21.24 -50.63
CA GLU A 7 -78.33 -22.56 -50.10
C GLU A 7 -77.31 -23.73 -49.92
N SER A 8 -77.38 -24.61 -48.93
CA SER A 8 -78.50 -25.14 -48.14
C SER A 8 -78.04 -25.78 -46.81
N VAL A 9 -79.04 -25.96 -45.93
CA VAL A 9 -79.03 -26.63 -44.63
C VAL A 9 -79.23 -28.15 -44.79
N VAL A 10 -78.52 -28.99 -44.01
CA VAL A 10 -79.04 -30.24 -43.43
C VAL A 10 -78.33 -30.54 -42.09
N ASN A 11 -79.11 -30.64 -41.02
CA ASN A 11 -78.76 -31.31 -39.76
C ASN A 11 -78.86 -32.82 -39.94
N ASP A 12 -77.95 -33.62 -39.38
CA ASP A 12 -78.38 -34.70 -38.47
C ASP A 12 -77.25 -35.26 -37.60
N ASP A 13 -77.69 -35.75 -36.44
CA ASP A 13 -76.96 -36.27 -35.30
C ASP A 13 -76.06 -37.47 -35.58
N SER A 14 -74.90 -37.50 -34.91
CA SER A 14 -74.38 -38.72 -34.29
C SER A 14 -73.28 -38.38 -33.29
N SER A 15 -73.73 -38.00 -32.10
CA SER A 15 -73.00 -38.18 -30.86
C SER A 15 -72.68 -39.65 -30.66
N TRP A 16 -71.46 -40.10 -30.95
CA TRP A 16 -70.77 -41.22 -30.29
C TRP A 16 -69.39 -41.36 -30.95
N HIS A 17 -68.37 -40.66 -30.43
CA HIS A 17 -66.91 -40.92 -30.58
C HIS A 17 -65.99 -39.71 -30.27
N LYS A 18 -66.51 -38.57 -29.82
CA LYS A 18 -65.68 -37.40 -29.39
C LYS A 18 -65.20 -37.45 -27.92
N GLY A 19 -65.32 -38.59 -27.24
CA GLY A 19 -64.85 -38.78 -25.85
C GLY A 19 -63.45 -39.37 -25.69
N GLN A 20 -62.88 -40.00 -26.73
CA GLN A 20 -61.58 -40.69 -26.63
C GLN A 20 -60.40 -39.94 -27.27
N THR A 21 -60.64 -39.00 -28.19
CA THR A 21 -59.58 -38.24 -28.88
C THR A 21 -59.09 -37.02 -28.09
N TRP A 22 -59.90 -36.49 -27.16
CA TRP A 22 -59.51 -35.36 -26.29
C TRP A 22 -58.61 -35.79 -25.12
N LYS A 23 -58.85 -36.98 -24.54
CA LYS A 23 -57.98 -37.58 -23.51
C LYS A 23 -56.63 -38.03 -24.07
N LYS A 24 -56.57 -38.52 -25.32
CA LYS A 24 -55.30 -38.87 -26.00
C LYS A 24 -54.44 -37.64 -26.30
N ARG A 25 -55.03 -36.53 -26.77
CA ARG A 25 -54.29 -35.27 -27.03
C ARG A 25 -53.78 -34.59 -25.76
N ARG A 26 -54.51 -34.66 -24.64
CA ARG A 26 -54.03 -34.18 -23.32
C ARG A 26 -52.89 -35.03 -22.76
N ARG A 27 -52.95 -36.35 -22.92
CA ARG A 27 -51.86 -37.27 -22.49
C ARG A 27 -50.60 -37.11 -23.33
N VAL A 28 -50.72 -36.88 -24.63
CA VAL A 28 -49.56 -36.62 -25.52
C VAL A 28 -48.94 -35.25 -25.22
N LYS A 29 -49.73 -34.19 -25.01
CA LYS A 29 -49.20 -32.89 -24.60
C LYS A 29 -48.55 -32.91 -23.21
N ALA A 30 -49.13 -33.64 -22.25
CA ALA A 30 -48.53 -33.82 -20.93
C ALA A 30 -47.23 -34.64 -20.98
N ALA A 31 -47.17 -35.68 -21.82
CA ALA A 31 -45.95 -36.47 -22.03
C ALA A 31 -44.84 -35.67 -22.72
N ILE A 32 -45.17 -34.80 -23.67
CA ILE A 32 -44.20 -33.91 -24.32
C ILE A 32 -43.69 -32.85 -23.34
N ILE A 33 -44.55 -32.26 -22.51
CA ILE A 33 -44.13 -31.29 -21.48
C ILE A 33 -43.26 -31.99 -20.42
N LEU A 34 -43.62 -33.21 -19.99
CA LEU A 34 -42.81 -33.97 -19.04
C LEU A 34 -41.45 -34.37 -19.63
N ALA A 35 -41.40 -34.74 -20.91
CA ALA A 35 -40.15 -35.05 -21.61
C ALA A 35 -39.26 -33.81 -21.77
N VAL A 36 -39.83 -32.63 -22.06
CA VAL A 36 -39.08 -31.36 -22.13
C VAL A 36 -38.58 -30.95 -20.74
N VAL A 37 -39.38 -31.11 -19.69
CA VAL A 37 -38.94 -30.84 -18.30
C VAL A 37 -37.85 -31.82 -17.86
N LEU A 38 -37.93 -33.10 -18.23
CA LEU A 38 -36.90 -34.09 -17.95
C LEU A 38 -35.61 -33.85 -18.75
N VAL A 39 -35.69 -33.36 -19.99
CA VAL A 39 -34.51 -32.97 -20.78
C VAL A 39 -33.88 -31.69 -20.23
N VAL A 40 -34.68 -30.70 -19.79
CA VAL A 40 -34.17 -29.49 -19.12
C VAL A 40 -33.58 -29.81 -17.75
N LEU A 41 -34.15 -30.76 -17.00
CA LEU A 41 -33.56 -31.26 -15.75
C LEU A 41 -32.32 -32.12 -15.99
N ALA A 42 -32.25 -32.90 -17.07
CA ALA A 42 -31.05 -33.67 -17.43
C ALA A 42 -29.93 -32.78 -17.97
N ILE A 43 -30.25 -31.68 -18.65
CA ILE A 43 -29.29 -30.63 -19.03
C ILE A 43 -28.92 -29.79 -17.80
N GLY A 44 -29.85 -29.53 -16.88
CA GLY A 44 -29.57 -28.86 -15.60
C GLY A 44 -28.71 -29.70 -14.64
N LEU A 45 -28.88 -31.03 -14.62
CA LEU A 45 -28.05 -31.98 -13.87
C LEU A 45 -26.75 -32.34 -14.61
N GLY A 46 -26.73 -32.31 -15.94
CA GLY A 46 -25.53 -32.52 -16.77
C GLY A 46 -24.61 -31.30 -16.86
N VAL A 47 -25.17 -30.08 -16.81
CA VAL A 47 -24.42 -28.82 -16.67
C VAL A 47 -24.09 -28.55 -15.19
N GLY A 48 -24.86 -29.09 -14.25
CA GLY A 48 -24.57 -29.11 -12.81
C GLY A 48 -23.56 -30.17 -12.33
N LEU A 49 -23.16 -31.11 -13.19
CA LEU A 49 -22.13 -32.14 -12.89
C LEU A 49 -20.99 -32.20 -13.93
N GLY A 50 -20.94 -31.25 -14.87
CA GLY A 50 -19.92 -31.16 -15.93
C GLY A 50 -18.95 -29.96 -15.81
N VAL A 51 -19.17 -29.06 -14.85
CA VAL A 51 -18.24 -27.97 -14.49
C VAL A 51 -17.68 -28.29 -13.11
N GLY A 52 -16.80 -29.29 -13.04
CA GLY A 52 -16.35 -29.79 -11.75
C GLY A 52 -15.32 -30.90 -11.79
N LEU A 53 -14.49 -30.98 -12.84
CA LEU A 53 -13.27 -31.79 -12.82
C LEU A 53 -12.14 -31.05 -13.55
N ARG A 54 -11.82 -29.83 -13.10
CA ARG A 54 -10.41 -29.46 -13.04
C ARG A 54 -9.81 -30.39 -12.00
N LYS A 55 -8.74 -31.08 -12.36
CA LYS A 55 -7.94 -31.93 -11.46
C LYS A 55 -7.40 -31.02 -10.36
N SER A 56 -8.23 -30.83 -9.33
CA SER A 56 -7.85 -30.32 -8.04
C SER A 56 -6.81 -31.31 -7.53
N SER A 57 -5.54 -30.92 -7.56
CA SER A 57 -4.59 -31.38 -6.57
C SER A 57 -4.94 -30.71 -5.23
N GLY A 58 -6.20 -30.86 -4.80
CA GLY A 58 -6.69 -30.50 -3.50
C GLY A 58 -6.39 -31.68 -2.60
N GLY A 59 -5.21 -31.66 -2.01
CA GLY A 59 -5.14 -32.17 -0.66
C GLY A 59 -6.13 -31.34 0.14
N ASN A 60 -7.11 -32.00 0.77
CA ASN A 60 -7.71 -31.47 1.98
C ASN A 60 -6.58 -31.34 3.00
N GLN A 61 -5.78 -30.28 2.89
CA GLN A 61 -4.98 -29.79 3.99
C GLN A 61 -6.01 -29.19 4.94
N VAL A 62 -6.41 -29.98 5.94
CA VAL A 62 -6.90 -29.40 7.19
C VAL A 62 -5.77 -28.46 7.61
N HIS A 63 -5.98 -27.15 7.52
CA HIS A 63 -4.99 -26.16 7.94
C HIS A 63 -4.93 -26.19 9.47
N THR A 64 -4.18 -27.16 9.98
CA THR A 64 -3.80 -27.28 11.38
C THR A 64 -2.57 -26.44 11.71
N GLN A 65 -2.06 -25.68 10.73
CA GLN A 65 -0.90 -24.82 10.95
C GLN A 65 -1.34 -23.59 11.74
N PRO A 66 -0.84 -23.39 12.97
CA PRO A 66 -1.13 -22.17 13.70
C PRO A 66 -0.66 -20.98 12.85
N VAL A 67 -1.47 -19.91 12.81
CA VAL A 67 -0.99 -18.62 12.30
C VAL A 67 0.26 -18.29 13.11
N THR A 68 1.38 -18.09 12.42
CA THR A 68 2.68 -17.82 13.03
C THR A 68 3.28 -16.59 12.37
N PHE A 69 3.67 -15.63 13.20
CA PHE A 69 4.37 -14.44 12.78
C PHE A 69 5.79 -14.48 13.35
N PRO A 70 6.80 -13.95 12.62
CA PRO A 70 8.14 -13.75 13.16
C PRO A 70 8.14 -12.97 14.48
N THR A 71 7.12 -12.13 14.71
CA THR A 71 6.94 -11.32 15.92
C THR A 71 6.46 -12.09 17.14
N ASP A 72 5.89 -13.28 17.00
CA ASP A 72 5.31 -14.02 18.14
C ASP A 72 6.33 -14.37 19.23
N SER A 73 7.61 -14.46 18.85
CA SER A 73 8.72 -14.77 19.76
C SER A 73 9.57 -13.56 20.13
N LEU A 74 9.20 -12.35 19.66
CA LEU A 74 9.99 -11.14 19.87
C LEU A 74 9.54 -10.37 21.09
N ASP A 75 10.51 -9.81 21.81
CA ASP A 75 10.26 -8.66 22.69
C ASP A 75 9.90 -7.44 21.80
N LEU A 76 8.67 -6.97 21.96
CA LEU A 76 8.11 -5.80 21.29
C LEU A 76 8.01 -4.59 22.22
N SER A 77 8.59 -4.67 23.43
CA SER A 77 8.64 -3.53 24.34
C SER A 77 9.46 -2.38 23.72
N PRO A 78 9.20 -1.12 24.11
CA PRO A 78 9.98 0.01 23.59
C PRO A 78 11.50 -0.11 23.86
N ASN A 79 11.90 -0.84 24.90
CA ASN A 79 13.31 -1.11 25.19
C ASN A 79 13.97 -2.04 24.15
N ALA A 80 13.20 -2.90 23.50
CA ALA A 80 13.71 -3.80 22.46
C ALA A 80 14.28 -3.05 21.25
N LEU A 81 13.84 -1.81 21.01
CA LEU A 81 14.42 -0.94 20.00
C LEU A 81 15.89 -0.65 20.25
N LYS A 82 16.32 -0.65 21.52
CA LYS A 82 17.70 -0.33 21.93
C LYS A 82 18.58 -1.59 22.02
N THR A 83 17.99 -2.78 21.89
CA THR A 83 18.70 -4.06 22.00
C THR A 83 19.58 -4.33 20.79
N ARG A 84 20.85 -4.69 21.06
CA ARG A 84 21.79 -5.09 20.02
C ARG A 84 21.45 -6.46 19.46
N GLY A 85 21.48 -6.59 18.14
CA GLY A 85 21.35 -7.87 17.45
C GLY A 85 21.09 -7.70 15.97
N TYR A 86 20.55 -8.73 15.33
CA TYR A 86 20.17 -8.65 13.93
C TYR A 86 18.94 -9.49 13.60
N PHE A 87 18.19 -9.00 12.62
CA PHE A 87 17.19 -9.79 11.90
C PHE A 87 17.83 -10.45 10.69
N PHE A 88 17.44 -11.69 10.38
CA PHE A 88 17.89 -12.41 9.20
C PHE A 88 16.73 -13.05 8.46
N THR A 89 16.72 -12.86 7.14
CA THR A 89 15.91 -13.61 6.20
C THR A 89 16.80 -14.37 5.23
N THR A 90 16.65 -15.70 5.19
CA THR A 90 17.44 -16.58 4.32
C THR A 90 17.10 -16.41 2.84
N SER A 91 18.08 -16.68 1.97
CA SER A 91 17.88 -16.76 0.52
C SER A 91 17.20 -18.05 0.06
N ASN A 92 17.04 -19.02 0.97
CA ASN A 92 16.25 -20.22 0.70
C ASN A 92 14.75 -19.88 0.75
N ASP A 93 13.98 -20.38 -0.22
CA ASP A 93 12.53 -20.23 -0.29
C ASP A 93 11.77 -20.96 0.82
N SER A 94 12.45 -21.72 1.70
CA SER A 94 11.86 -22.20 2.94
C SER A 94 11.52 -21.03 3.89
N ASP A 95 10.36 -21.07 4.54
CA ASP A 95 9.98 -20.10 5.58
C ASP A 95 10.71 -20.30 6.92
N SER A 96 11.71 -21.18 6.96
CA SER A 96 12.44 -21.59 8.17
C SER A 96 13.19 -20.45 8.87
N GLN A 97 13.56 -19.40 8.14
CA GLN A 97 14.28 -18.23 8.67
C GLN A 97 13.79 -16.96 7.97
N THR A 98 12.59 -16.51 8.35
CA THR A 98 12.00 -15.25 7.89
C THR A 98 11.99 -14.25 9.04
N LEU A 99 12.66 -13.10 8.88
CA LEU A 99 12.80 -12.08 9.94
C LEU A 99 13.23 -12.68 11.31
N SER A 100 14.10 -13.68 11.28
CA SER A 100 14.56 -14.35 12.49
C SER A 100 15.47 -13.44 13.30
N TRP A 101 15.23 -13.30 14.60
CA TRP A 101 16.01 -12.42 15.48
C TRP A 101 17.11 -13.18 16.22
N THR A 102 18.32 -12.63 16.16
CA THR A 102 19.44 -13.05 17.00
C THR A 102 19.88 -11.88 17.87
N ALA A 103 19.77 -12.03 19.20
CA ALA A 103 20.33 -11.06 20.14
C ALA A 103 21.86 -11.15 20.16
N GLY A 104 22.55 -10.01 20.05
CA GLY A 104 24.00 -9.98 19.96
C GLY A 104 24.54 -10.53 18.63
N GLY A 105 25.51 -11.44 18.69
CA GLY A 105 26.16 -12.05 17.51
C GLY A 105 27.35 -11.26 16.92
N TYR A 106 27.53 -10.01 17.33
CA TYR A 106 28.69 -9.20 16.97
C TYR A 106 29.08 -8.27 18.12
N ILE A 107 30.38 -7.95 18.20
CA ILE A 107 30.94 -7.11 19.26
C ILE A 107 31.84 -6.08 18.60
N PHE A 108 31.40 -4.82 18.62
CA PHE A 108 32.25 -3.70 18.26
C PHE A 108 33.38 -3.59 19.28
N LYS A 109 34.60 -3.91 18.84
CA LYS A 109 35.80 -3.81 19.66
C LYS A 109 36.18 -2.34 19.89
N ASN A 110 37.01 -2.12 20.91
CA ASN A 110 37.50 -0.80 21.29
C ASN A 110 38.11 -0.03 20.12
N TYR A 111 38.08 1.29 20.28
CA TYR A 111 38.48 2.29 19.30
C TYR A 111 39.79 1.94 18.58
N ASN A 112 39.72 1.82 17.26
CA ASN A 112 40.87 1.79 16.36
C ASN A 112 40.78 3.01 15.46
N ALA A 113 41.75 3.91 15.58
CA ALA A 113 41.81 5.16 14.82
C ALA A 113 41.86 4.95 13.29
N ASN A 114 42.11 3.72 12.81
CA ASN A 114 42.11 3.40 11.39
C ASN A 114 40.87 2.59 10.98
N THR A 115 39.73 3.27 10.83
CA THR A 115 38.51 2.68 10.23
C THR A 115 38.67 2.34 8.74
N SER A 116 39.77 2.74 8.11
CA SER A 116 40.08 2.45 6.70
C SER A 116 40.44 0.99 6.42
N ALA A 117 40.46 0.14 7.46
CA ALA A 117 40.60 -1.31 7.35
C ALA A 117 39.24 -2.05 7.44
N ALA A 118 38.13 -1.34 7.35
CA ALA A 118 36.79 -1.93 7.35
C ALA A 118 36.24 -2.04 5.91
N ASP A 119 35.58 -3.15 5.61
CA ASP A 119 34.93 -3.39 4.32
C ASP A 119 33.75 -2.43 4.08
N ILE A 120 33.01 -2.10 5.14
CA ILE A 120 31.89 -1.17 5.10
C ILE A 120 31.98 -0.21 6.28
N ILE A 121 31.98 1.10 5.99
CA ILE A 121 31.95 2.16 6.99
C ILE A 121 30.54 2.76 7.06
N VAL A 122 29.94 2.77 8.25
CA VAL A 122 28.73 3.53 8.56
C VAL A 122 29.14 4.85 9.21
N ASN A 123 28.95 5.96 8.52
CA ASN A 123 29.38 7.28 8.98
C ASN A 123 28.19 8.09 9.52
N THR A 124 28.03 8.10 10.84
CA THR A 124 26.89 8.78 11.49
C THR A 124 27.09 10.29 11.68
N SER A 125 28.29 10.85 11.40
CA SER A 125 28.47 12.31 11.36
C SER A 125 27.94 12.95 10.07
N LEU A 126 27.55 12.14 9.08
CA LEU A 126 26.98 12.59 7.80
C LEU A 126 25.53 12.10 7.65
N PRO A 127 24.57 12.69 8.38
CA PRO A 127 23.15 12.45 8.13
C PRO A 127 22.76 12.98 6.75
N LEU A 128 21.94 12.19 6.05
CA LEU A 128 21.31 12.54 4.78
C LEU A 128 19.83 12.90 5.06
N GLN A 129 18.88 12.34 4.31
CA GLN A 129 17.47 12.60 4.55
C GLN A 129 16.96 11.94 5.84
N GLN A 130 15.99 12.58 6.49
CA GLN A 130 15.16 11.94 7.51
C GLN A 130 14.33 10.82 6.89
N ILE A 131 14.13 9.72 7.61
CA ILE A 131 13.22 8.64 7.21
C ILE A 131 11.89 8.85 7.93
N ASP A 132 10.82 8.95 7.15
CA ASP A 132 9.45 9.07 7.66
C ASP A 132 8.82 7.69 7.89
N GLY A 133 9.22 6.68 7.14
CA GLY A 133 8.92 5.28 7.45
C GLY A 133 8.69 4.40 6.23
N PHE A 134 8.28 3.16 6.48
CA PHE A 134 7.98 2.16 5.46
C PHE A 134 6.58 1.60 5.71
N GLY A 135 5.87 1.23 4.66
CA GLY A 135 4.50 0.81 4.83
C GLY A 135 3.77 0.44 3.56
N GLY A 136 2.47 0.76 3.53
CA GLY A 136 1.62 0.55 2.37
C GLY A 136 0.22 1.13 2.52
N ALA A 137 -0.70 0.70 1.67
CA ALA A 137 -2.07 1.21 1.63
C ALA A 137 -3.07 0.40 2.46
N LEU A 138 -3.87 1.11 3.27
CA LEU A 138 -5.09 0.59 3.86
C LEU A 138 -6.28 1.03 3.01
N THR A 139 -6.55 0.23 1.98
CA THR A 139 -7.72 0.38 1.10
C THR A 139 -8.98 -0.16 1.78
N ASP A 140 -10.15 0.14 1.21
CA ASP A 140 -11.42 -0.48 1.61
C ASP A 140 -11.31 -2.01 1.65
N SER A 141 -10.65 -2.61 0.64
CA SER A 141 -10.43 -4.05 0.57
C SER A 141 -9.57 -4.58 1.71
N ALA A 142 -8.44 -3.92 1.98
CA ALA A 142 -7.55 -4.32 3.08
C ALA A 142 -8.26 -4.19 4.44
N ALA A 143 -9.00 -3.09 4.64
CA ALA A 143 -9.77 -2.87 5.86
C ALA A 143 -10.90 -3.90 6.03
N TYR A 144 -11.65 -4.18 4.97
CA TYR A 144 -12.69 -5.21 4.96
C TYR A 144 -12.13 -6.59 5.30
N THR A 145 -11.07 -7.02 4.62
CA THR A 145 -10.42 -8.30 4.85
C THR A 145 -9.93 -8.47 6.29
N LEU A 146 -9.36 -7.41 6.87
CA LEU A 146 -8.94 -7.38 8.28
C LEU A 146 -10.13 -7.37 9.27
N LEU A 147 -11.22 -6.68 8.96
CA LEU A 147 -12.42 -6.72 9.80
C LEU A 147 -13.12 -8.07 9.77
N GLU A 148 -13.17 -8.73 8.62
CA GLU A 148 -13.70 -10.09 8.53
C GLU A 148 -12.83 -11.08 9.32
N LEU A 149 -11.50 -10.86 9.34
CA LEU A 149 -10.61 -11.61 10.24
C LEU A 149 -10.94 -11.34 11.71
N LYS A 150 -11.24 -10.09 12.08
CA LYS A 150 -11.65 -9.73 13.45
C LYS A 150 -12.96 -10.42 13.83
N HIS A 151 -13.95 -10.42 12.94
CA HIS A 151 -15.25 -11.06 13.15
C HIS A 151 -15.14 -12.60 13.26
N GLY A 152 -14.30 -13.22 12.42
CA GLY A 152 -14.09 -14.66 12.44
C GLY A 152 -13.20 -15.14 13.59
N ASN A 153 -12.13 -14.39 13.89
CA ASN A 153 -11.18 -14.72 14.96
C ASN A 153 -10.39 -13.49 15.43
N GLU A 154 -10.91 -12.80 16.46
CA GLU A 154 -10.30 -11.61 17.05
C GLU A 154 -8.87 -11.82 17.56
N SER A 155 -8.54 -13.03 18.05
CA SER A 155 -7.19 -13.32 18.51
C SER A 155 -6.16 -13.33 17.37
N ILE A 156 -6.53 -13.86 16.20
CA ILE A 156 -5.66 -13.84 15.01
C ILE A 156 -5.58 -12.42 14.45
N TYR A 157 -6.68 -11.66 14.46
CA TYR A 157 -6.68 -10.24 14.09
C TYR A 157 -5.70 -9.42 14.94
N ASN A 158 -5.77 -9.54 16.27
CA ASN A 158 -4.89 -8.79 17.17
C ASN A 158 -3.42 -9.14 16.96
N ARG A 159 -3.10 -10.44 16.75
CA ARG A 159 -1.74 -10.88 16.42
C ARG A 159 -1.28 -10.35 15.06
N THR A 160 -2.18 -10.30 14.07
CA THR A 160 -1.92 -9.72 12.75
C THR A 160 -1.58 -8.23 12.86
N LEU A 161 -2.37 -7.46 13.60
CA LEU A 161 -2.08 -6.03 13.82
C LEU A 161 -0.77 -5.82 14.58
N GLN A 162 -0.48 -6.63 15.61
CA GLN A 162 0.81 -6.58 16.31
C GLN A 162 1.99 -6.90 15.40
N ALA A 163 1.84 -7.86 14.48
CA ALA A 163 2.86 -8.14 13.48
C ALA A 163 3.07 -6.92 12.57
N LEU A 164 1.98 -6.34 12.04
CA LEU A 164 2.03 -5.22 11.11
C LEU A 164 2.47 -3.88 11.72
N PHE A 165 2.15 -3.59 12.99
CA PHE A 165 2.24 -2.22 13.53
C PHE A 165 2.98 -2.12 14.87
N ASN A 166 3.88 -3.06 15.18
CA ASN A 166 4.77 -2.91 16.33
C ASN A 166 5.89 -1.89 16.06
N ASP A 167 6.46 -1.30 17.12
CA ASP A 167 7.54 -0.30 17.02
C ASP A 167 8.83 -0.82 16.34
N ARG A 168 9.02 -2.14 16.25
CA ARG A 168 10.32 -2.74 15.92
C ARG A 168 10.44 -3.19 14.46
N LEU A 169 9.40 -3.74 13.88
CA LEU A 169 9.33 -4.21 12.49
C LEU A 169 8.16 -3.58 11.72
N GLY A 170 7.27 -2.88 12.43
CA GLY A 170 5.97 -2.51 11.90
C GLY A 170 6.00 -1.33 10.94
N ILE A 171 4.91 -1.26 10.19
CA ILE A 171 4.49 -0.17 9.33
C ILE A 171 4.41 1.12 10.13
N SER A 172 5.04 2.16 9.59
CA SER A 172 5.11 3.51 10.18
C SER A 172 4.47 4.59 9.31
N VAL A 173 4.10 4.24 8.07
CA VAL A 173 3.35 5.10 7.14
C VAL A 173 2.21 4.29 6.50
N LEU A 174 1.00 4.83 6.48
CA LEU A 174 -0.12 4.28 5.72
C LEU A 174 -0.63 5.28 4.68
N ARG A 175 -0.91 4.77 3.47
CA ARG A 175 -1.68 5.48 2.44
C ARG A 175 -3.15 5.09 2.52
N VAL A 176 -4.04 6.09 2.53
CA VAL A 176 -5.49 5.90 2.65
C VAL A 176 -6.20 6.61 1.48
N PRO A 177 -7.01 5.88 0.68
CA PRO A 177 -7.86 6.50 -0.32
C PRO A 177 -8.87 7.49 0.26
N LEU A 178 -9.04 8.64 -0.41
CA LEU A 178 -10.18 9.54 -0.17
C LEU A 178 -11.32 9.18 -1.12
N GLY A 179 -12.25 8.36 -0.64
CA GLY A 179 -13.33 7.79 -1.44
C GLY A 179 -12.94 6.44 -2.04
N GLY A 180 -13.72 5.95 -3.01
CA GLY A 180 -13.48 4.66 -3.63
C GLY A 180 -12.24 4.66 -4.55
N CYS A 181 -11.52 3.55 -4.53
CA CYS A 181 -10.45 3.20 -5.47
C CYS A 181 -10.77 1.89 -6.21
N ASP A 182 -9.82 1.38 -6.98
CA ASP A 182 -9.91 0.04 -7.59
C ASP A 182 -10.03 -1.09 -6.55
N PHE A 183 -9.35 -0.96 -5.40
CA PHE A 183 -9.49 -1.83 -4.23
C PHE A 183 -10.56 -1.32 -3.26
N SER A 184 -11.79 -1.23 -3.75
CA SER A 184 -12.98 -0.92 -2.96
C SER A 184 -14.10 -1.91 -3.23
N LEU A 185 -15.04 -1.99 -2.28
CA LEU A 185 -16.20 -2.89 -2.40
C LEU A 185 -17.24 -2.37 -3.41
N SER A 186 -17.25 -1.06 -3.65
CA SER A 186 -18.10 -0.39 -4.63
C SER A 186 -17.48 0.95 -5.06
N GLU A 187 -17.96 1.53 -6.15
CA GLU A 187 -17.56 2.89 -6.56
C GLU A 187 -18.31 3.93 -5.72
N TYR A 188 -17.60 4.86 -5.08
CA TYR A 188 -18.23 5.90 -4.27
C TYR A 188 -17.37 7.16 -4.13
N SER A 189 -18.02 8.27 -3.78
CA SER A 189 -17.41 9.49 -3.24
C SER A 189 -18.13 9.91 -1.96
N PHE A 190 -17.51 10.72 -1.12
CA PHE A 190 -18.11 11.19 0.13
C PHE A 190 -19.17 12.29 -0.07
N ALA A 191 -19.22 12.90 -1.25
CA ALA A 191 -20.34 13.75 -1.67
C ALA A 191 -21.35 12.88 -2.45
N PRO A 192 -22.67 13.07 -2.25
CA PRO A 192 -23.66 12.30 -2.97
C PRO A 192 -23.70 12.67 -4.45
N ASN A 193 -24.33 11.77 -5.20
CA ASN A 193 -24.71 12.02 -6.57
C ASN A 193 -25.86 13.01 -6.59
N ALA A 194 -25.57 14.28 -6.87
CA ALA A 194 -26.59 15.27 -7.17
C ALA A 194 -26.84 15.34 -8.69
N PRO A 195 -28.04 15.74 -9.14
CA PRO A 195 -28.20 16.21 -10.51
C PRO A 195 -27.20 17.36 -10.74
N ALA A 196 -26.27 17.19 -11.68
CA ALA A 196 -25.12 18.07 -11.86
C ALA A 196 -25.49 19.57 -12.02
N GLY A 197 -26.72 19.87 -12.43
CA GLY A 197 -27.23 21.23 -12.60
C GLY A 197 -27.37 22.03 -11.30
N ASP A 198 -27.86 21.45 -10.22
CA ASP A 198 -28.25 22.23 -9.01
C ASP A 198 -27.05 22.57 -8.13
N ILE A 199 -26.09 21.64 -7.97
CA ILE A 199 -24.86 21.88 -7.19
C ILE A 199 -23.90 22.80 -7.94
N LEU A 200 -23.78 22.65 -9.26
CA LEU A 200 -22.95 23.55 -10.08
C LEU A 200 -23.55 24.96 -10.11
N ALA A 201 -24.87 25.10 -10.28
CA ALA A 201 -25.55 26.40 -10.21
C ALA A 201 -25.43 27.03 -8.81
N LEU A 202 -25.54 26.26 -7.73
CA LEU A 202 -25.36 26.75 -6.36
C LEU A 202 -23.91 27.17 -6.07
N ALA A 203 -22.93 26.37 -6.51
CA ALA A 203 -21.50 26.67 -6.33
C ALA A 203 -21.07 27.91 -7.15
N LEU A 204 -21.56 28.06 -8.39
CA LEU A 204 -21.29 29.21 -9.24
C LEU A 204 -22.03 30.47 -8.79
N SER A 205 -23.28 30.36 -8.32
CA SER A 205 -24.09 31.52 -7.90
C SER A 205 -23.67 32.12 -6.57
N THR A 206 -23.10 31.33 -5.65
CA THR A 206 -22.75 31.78 -4.31
C THR A 206 -21.28 32.15 -4.13
N GLY A 207 -20.40 31.75 -5.07
CA GLY A 207 -18.94 31.84 -4.87
C GLY A 207 -18.44 31.12 -3.61
N ASN A 208 -19.30 30.27 -3.00
CA ASN A 208 -19.11 29.68 -1.68
C ASN A 208 -19.40 28.18 -1.75
N ALA A 209 -18.46 27.49 -2.40
CA ALA A 209 -18.35 26.03 -2.48
C ALA A 209 -18.44 25.32 -1.11
N THR A 210 -18.02 25.97 -0.01
CA THR A 210 -18.10 25.40 1.35
C THR A 210 -19.55 25.17 1.77
N ASN A 211 -20.45 26.11 1.47
CA ASN A 211 -21.87 25.97 1.80
C ASN A 211 -22.55 24.92 0.92
N ALA A 212 -22.17 24.83 -0.37
CA ALA A 212 -22.71 23.82 -1.29
C ALA A 212 -22.35 22.38 -0.88
N LEU A 213 -21.11 22.13 -0.42
CA LEU A 213 -20.69 20.83 0.13
C LEU A 213 -21.33 20.52 1.49
N LYS A 214 -21.56 21.53 2.33
CA LYS A 214 -22.23 21.35 3.63
C LYS A 214 -23.72 21.03 3.47
N SER A 215 -24.38 21.60 2.46
CA SER A 215 -25.80 21.33 2.17
C SER A 215 -26.04 20.01 1.43
N SER A 216 -24.99 19.30 1.01
CA SER A 216 -25.10 18.16 0.12
C SER A 216 -25.04 16.80 0.82
N ASN A 217 -25.45 16.61 2.09
CA ASN A 217 -25.37 15.28 2.73
C ASN A 217 -23.98 14.60 2.63
N PHE A 218 -22.91 15.39 2.67
CA PHE A 218 -21.54 14.86 2.73
C PHE A 218 -21.42 13.84 3.87
N SER A 219 -20.85 12.67 3.58
CA SER A 219 -20.73 11.59 4.55
C SER A 219 -19.51 10.72 4.27
N ILE A 220 -18.77 10.40 5.32
CA ILE A 220 -17.67 9.43 5.32
C ILE A 220 -18.12 8.05 5.84
N ALA A 221 -19.42 7.76 5.85
CA ALA A 221 -19.97 6.51 6.41
C ALA A 221 -19.30 5.23 5.88
N GLN A 222 -18.90 5.21 4.61
CA GLN A 222 -18.18 4.08 4.03
C GLN A 222 -16.82 3.85 4.73
N ALA A 223 -16.09 4.93 5.03
CA ALA A 223 -14.85 4.86 5.81
C ALA A 223 -15.12 4.50 7.28
N GLU A 224 -16.24 4.96 7.86
CA GLU A 224 -16.66 4.60 9.22
C GLU A 224 -17.01 3.11 9.36
N ASN A 225 -17.48 2.47 8.28
CA ASN A 225 -17.79 1.05 8.27
C ASN A 225 -16.53 0.16 8.19
N TYR A 226 -15.48 0.60 7.50
CA TYR A 226 -14.31 -0.24 7.19
C TYR A 226 -12.97 0.33 7.67
N ILE A 227 -12.56 1.46 7.10
CA ILE A 227 -11.19 2.01 7.31
C ILE A 227 -10.99 2.52 8.74
N ILE A 228 -11.91 3.34 9.25
CA ILE A 228 -11.77 4.04 10.55
C ILE A 228 -11.68 3.06 11.73
N PRO A 229 -12.52 2.02 11.84
CA PRO A 229 -12.39 1.03 12.92
C PRO A 229 -11.00 0.38 12.94
N VAL A 230 -10.48 -0.03 11.77
CA VAL A 230 -9.14 -0.65 11.67
C VAL A 230 -8.05 0.35 12.02
N LEU A 231 -8.13 1.60 11.54
CA LEU A 231 -7.17 2.64 11.89
C LEU A 231 -7.16 2.94 13.39
N ARG A 232 -8.31 2.96 14.05
CA ARG A 232 -8.38 3.16 15.51
C ARG A 232 -7.65 2.04 16.25
N ASP A 233 -7.88 0.78 15.86
CA ASP A 233 -7.18 -0.36 16.44
C ASP A 233 -5.66 -0.28 16.20
N ILE A 234 -5.24 0.07 14.99
CA ILE A 234 -3.82 0.28 14.64
C ILE A 234 -3.19 1.39 15.49
N LEU A 235 -3.87 2.53 15.67
CA LEU A 235 -3.36 3.67 16.43
C LEU A 235 -3.19 3.36 17.93
N THR A 236 -3.86 2.33 18.45
CA THR A 236 -3.57 1.84 19.82
C THR A 236 -2.18 1.19 19.93
N LEU A 237 -1.68 0.62 18.85
CA LEU A 237 -0.37 -0.04 18.77
C LEU A 237 0.73 0.91 18.29
N GLN A 238 0.41 1.78 17.32
CA GLN A 238 1.33 2.74 16.73
C GLN A 238 0.76 4.17 16.75
N PRO A 239 0.78 4.87 17.91
CA PRO A 239 0.20 6.21 18.03
C PRO A 239 0.87 7.29 17.17
N ARG A 240 2.09 7.03 16.67
CA ARG A 240 2.84 7.95 15.78
C ARG A 240 2.76 7.56 14.30
N LEU A 241 1.83 6.68 13.93
CA LEU A 241 1.62 6.30 12.55
C LEU A 241 1.38 7.54 11.69
N LYS A 242 2.14 7.67 10.61
CA LYS A 242 1.91 8.73 9.61
C LYS A 242 0.85 8.26 8.63
N ILE A 243 -0.19 9.06 8.43
CA ILE A 243 -1.28 8.72 7.51
C ILE A 243 -1.30 9.73 6.37
N MET A 244 -1.05 9.24 5.17
CA MET A 244 -1.12 9.96 3.91
C MET A 244 -2.48 9.70 3.25
N PHE A 245 -3.14 10.76 2.77
CA PHE A 245 -4.39 10.66 2.04
C PHE A 245 -4.21 10.90 0.54
N SER A 246 -4.84 10.11 -0.32
CA SER A 246 -4.81 10.35 -1.77
C SER A 246 -6.21 10.18 -2.39
N PRO A 247 -6.70 11.14 -3.19
CA PRO A 247 -7.96 10.98 -3.91
C PRO A 247 -7.74 10.29 -5.27
N TRP A 248 -8.57 9.28 -5.57
CA TRP A 248 -8.61 8.67 -6.92
C TRP A 248 -9.51 9.44 -7.87
N SER A 249 -10.54 10.10 -7.34
CA SER A 249 -11.44 10.90 -8.13
C SER A 249 -12.09 11.99 -7.29
N ALA A 250 -12.40 13.12 -7.92
CA ALA A 250 -13.43 14.01 -7.39
C ALA A 250 -14.83 13.38 -7.59
N PRO A 251 -15.87 13.87 -6.88
CA PRO A 251 -17.24 13.48 -7.14
C PRO A 251 -17.61 13.60 -8.63
N ALA A 252 -18.42 12.66 -9.12
CA ALA A 252 -18.72 12.52 -10.54
C ALA A 252 -19.17 13.81 -11.22
N TRP A 253 -19.98 14.63 -10.54
CA TRP A 253 -20.52 15.89 -11.05
C TRP A 253 -19.48 17.03 -11.17
N MET A 254 -18.25 16.86 -10.66
CA MET A 254 -17.13 17.78 -10.90
C MET A 254 -16.37 17.45 -12.20
N LYS A 255 -16.77 16.40 -12.91
CA LYS A 255 -15.99 15.80 -14.01
C LYS A 255 -16.75 15.88 -15.33
N ASN A 256 -16.00 16.00 -16.42
CA ASN A 256 -16.56 16.12 -17.77
C ASN A 256 -17.38 14.89 -18.23
N THR A 257 -17.14 13.73 -17.62
CA THR A 257 -17.86 12.48 -17.91
C THR A 257 -19.08 12.26 -17.00
N SER A 258 -19.29 13.07 -15.97
CA SER A 258 -20.30 12.82 -14.93
C SER A 258 -20.21 11.40 -14.32
N SER A 259 -18.99 10.86 -14.24
CA SER A 259 -18.69 9.50 -13.75
C SER A 259 -17.47 9.54 -12.81
N LEU A 260 -17.42 8.68 -11.81
CA LEU A 260 -16.21 8.46 -11.00
C LEU A 260 -15.12 7.77 -11.82
N ALA A 261 -15.48 6.91 -12.77
CA ALA A 261 -14.54 6.27 -13.67
C ALA A 261 -14.10 7.21 -14.82
N GLY A 262 -12.78 7.44 -14.92
CA GLY A 262 -12.13 8.16 -16.01
C GLY A 262 -12.51 9.64 -16.10
N GLY A 263 -12.23 10.27 -17.24
CA GLY A 263 -12.52 11.69 -17.44
C GLY A 263 -11.54 12.63 -16.74
N SER A 264 -11.86 13.92 -16.76
CA SER A 264 -11.02 15.01 -16.27
C SER A 264 -11.82 15.91 -15.33
N LEU A 265 -11.12 16.55 -14.40
CA LEU A 265 -11.70 17.64 -13.61
C LEU A 265 -12.14 18.77 -14.55
N VAL A 266 -13.36 19.28 -14.39
CA VAL A 266 -13.83 20.40 -15.20
C VAL A 266 -13.09 21.68 -14.83
N ASN A 267 -12.72 22.48 -15.84
CA ASN A 267 -12.07 23.77 -15.63
C ASN A 267 -12.89 24.65 -14.66
N GLY A 268 -12.20 25.25 -13.68
CA GLY A 268 -12.82 26.08 -12.65
C GLY A 268 -13.30 25.33 -11.40
N PHE A 269 -13.30 23.99 -11.38
CA PHE A 269 -13.68 23.21 -10.19
C PHE A 269 -12.58 23.04 -9.15
N VAL A 270 -11.33 23.45 -9.43
CA VAL A 270 -10.20 23.31 -8.50
C VAL A 270 -10.50 23.81 -7.08
N PRO A 271 -11.10 25.01 -6.87
CA PRO A 271 -11.46 25.48 -5.53
C PRO A 271 -12.41 24.56 -4.77
N LEU A 272 -13.34 23.92 -5.48
CA LEU A 272 -14.36 23.06 -4.89
C LEU A 272 -13.81 21.64 -4.64
N ALA A 273 -13.00 21.10 -5.55
CA ALA A 273 -12.28 19.84 -5.33
C ALA A 273 -11.33 19.93 -4.12
N ALA A 274 -10.56 21.01 -4.00
CA ALA A 274 -9.68 21.26 -2.86
C ALA A 274 -10.44 21.28 -1.52
N GLN A 275 -11.60 21.93 -1.47
CA GLN A 275 -12.46 21.95 -0.29
C GLN A 275 -13.05 20.58 0.03
N TYR A 276 -13.44 19.81 -0.99
CA TYR A 276 -13.91 18.44 -0.82
C TYR A 276 -12.82 17.54 -0.20
N TYR A 277 -11.57 17.64 -0.68
CA TYR A 277 -10.45 16.90 -0.09
C TYR A 277 -10.20 17.29 1.37
N LEU A 278 -10.13 18.59 1.66
CA LEU A 278 -9.89 19.06 3.03
C LEU A 278 -11.05 18.76 3.98
N GLN A 279 -12.30 18.83 3.51
CA GLN A 279 -13.47 18.42 4.30
C GLN A 279 -13.44 16.91 4.61
N SER A 280 -12.97 16.10 3.66
CA SER A 280 -12.81 14.66 3.85
C SER A 280 -11.74 14.37 4.90
N ILE A 281 -10.53 14.91 4.74
CA ILE A 281 -9.45 14.75 5.72
C ILE A 281 -9.87 15.26 7.10
N LYS A 282 -10.58 16.40 7.17
CA LYS A 282 -11.11 16.94 8.42
C LYS A 282 -12.08 15.99 9.10
N ALA A 283 -12.93 15.29 8.35
CA ALA A 283 -13.84 14.29 8.92
C ALA A 283 -13.08 13.08 9.50
N TYR A 284 -11.98 12.64 8.88
CA TYR A 284 -11.08 11.63 9.47
C TYR A 284 -10.44 12.14 10.77
N VAL A 285 -9.96 13.38 10.79
CA VAL A 285 -9.39 14.01 11.99
C VAL A 285 -10.42 14.13 13.11
N ASP A 286 -11.65 14.51 12.81
CA ASP A 286 -12.75 14.56 13.78
C ASP A 286 -13.14 13.16 14.30
N ALA A 287 -12.89 12.11 13.52
CA ALA A 287 -13.03 10.72 13.95
C ALA A 287 -11.82 10.19 14.76
N GLY A 288 -10.82 11.04 15.04
CA GLY A 288 -9.62 10.70 15.82
C GLY A 288 -8.45 10.15 15.01
N ILE A 289 -8.48 10.27 13.67
CA ILE A 289 -7.43 9.78 12.79
C ILE A 289 -6.48 10.93 12.43
N PRO A 290 -5.19 10.88 12.78
CA PRO A 290 -4.25 11.96 12.47
C PRO A 290 -4.02 12.06 10.96
N ALA A 291 -3.71 13.27 10.47
CA ALA A 291 -3.37 13.52 9.08
C ALA A 291 -1.92 14.03 8.98
N TRP A 292 -1.08 13.33 8.22
CA TRP A 292 0.32 13.70 8.02
C TRP A 292 0.54 14.40 6.68
N SER A 293 0.03 13.82 5.60
CA SER A 293 0.20 14.36 4.25
C SER A 293 -0.98 14.03 3.34
N MET A 294 -1.02 14.67 2.18
CA MET A 294 -1.91 14.29 1.08
C MET A 294 -1.24 14.45 -0.28
N THR A 295 -1.68 13.67 -1.27
CA THR A 295 -1.42 13.98 -2.69
C THR A 295 -2.61 14.68 -3.33
N LEU A 296 -2.33 15.35 -4.46
CA LEU A 296 -3.32 16.13 -5.21
C LEU A 296 -4.32 15.26 -5.95
N GLN A 297 -3.86 14.11 -6.47
CA GLN A 297 -4.63 13.15 -7.26
C GLN A 297 -3.76 11.90 -7.46
N ASN A 298 -4.32 10.71 -7.31
CA ASN A 298 -3.67 9.45 -7.68
C ASN A 298 -3.51 9.35 -9.21
N GLU A 299 -2.31 9.08 -9.68
CA GLU A 299 -1.98 8.87 -11.11
C GLU A 299 -2.70 9.86 -12.06
N PRO A 300 -2.44 11.17 -11.93
CA PRO A 300 -3.19 12.24 -12.58
C PRO A 300 -3.18 12.23 -14.12
N ASN A 301 -2.37 11.37 -14.74
CA ASN A 301 -2.32 11.17 -16.19
C ASN A 301 -3.04 9.88 -16.63
N PHE A 302 -3.72 9.18 -15.73
CA PHE A 302 -4.32 7.87 -15.97
C PHE A 302 -5.83 7.84 -15.69
N ALA A 303 -6.63 7.95 -16.76
CA ALA A 303 -8.08 7.72 -16.72
C ALA A 303 -8.41 6.27 -17.08
N THR A 304 -9.27 5.64 -16.28
CA THR A 304 -9.57 4.20 -16.34
C THR A 304 -11.04 3.90 -16.00
N LYS A 305 -11.42 2.62 -16.01
CA LYS A 305 -12.78 2.10 -15.80
C LYS A 305 -13.21 1.97 -14.34
N TYR A 306 -12.33 2.34 -13.41
CA TYR A 306 -12.61 2.48 -11.97
C TYR A 306 -12.33 3.94 -11.56
N PRO A 307 -12.64 4.37 -10.31
CA PRO A 307 -12.44 5.74 -9.87
C PRO A 307 -11.06 6.29 -10.25
N SER A 308 -11.05 7.31 -11.10
CA SER A 308 -9.83 7.91 -11.66
C SER A 308 -10.15 9.30 -12.21
N MET A 309 -9.16 10.19 -12.30
CA MET A 309 -9.39 11.54 -12.81
C MET A 309 -8.10 12.14 -13.38
N ILE A 310 -8.17 12.66 -14.60
CA ILE A 310 -7.08 13.44 -15.19
C ILE A 310 -7.01 14.83 -14.54
N VAL A 311 -5.80 15.19 -14.11
CA VAL A 311 -5.45 16.52 -13.60
C VAL A 311 -4.06 16.88 -14.14
N ASP A 312 -3.99 17.74 -15.16
CA ASP A 312 -2.71 18.13 -15.75
C ASP A 312 -1.81 18.92 -14.78
N SER A 313 -0.54 19.11 -15.15
CA SER A 313 0.47 19.76 -14.31
C SER A 313 0.08 21.17 -13.86
N ALA A 314 -0.58 21.94 -14.73
CA ALA A 314 -1.04 23.29 -14.42
C ALA A 314 -2.17 23.28 -13.38
N THR A 315 -3.13 22.37 -13.55
CA THR A 315 -4.25 22.17 -12.64
C THR A 315 -3.77 21.65 -11.29
N GLN A 316 -2.79 20.73 -11.27
CA GLN A 316 -2.15 20.27 -10.03
C GLN A 316 -1.47 21.42 -9.28
N SER A 317 -0.68 22.24 -9.97
CA SER A 317 -0.01 23.40 -9.34
C SER A 317 -1.03 24.41 -8.76
N GLN A 318 -2.11 24.69 -9.50
CA GLN A 318 -3.22 25.52 -9.02
C GLN A 318 -3.92 24.89 -7.79
N MET A 319 -4.12 23.57 -7.82
CA MET A 319 -4.75 22.83 -6.74
C MET A 319 -3.89 22.84 -5.47
N ALA A 320 -2.58 22.65 -5.59
CA ALA A 320 -1.64 22.75 -4.47
C ALA A 320 -1.73 24.14 -3.80
N ALA A 321 -1.67 25.21 -4.59
CA ALA A 321 -1.77 26.59 -4.08
C ALA A 321 -3.12 26.85 -3.38
N THR A 322 -4.20 26.33 -3.97
CA THR A 322 -5.55 26.44 -3.42
C THR A 322 -5.68 25.70 -2.08
N ILE A 323 -5.20 24.46 -2.00
CA ILE A 323 -5.21 23.65 -0.78
C ILE A 323 -4.39 24.35 0.30
N ARG A 324 -3.16 24.79 -0.01
CA ARG A 324 -2.28 25.50 0.93
C ARG A 324 -2.97 26.70 1.57
N GLY A 325 -3.63 27.53 0.76
CA GLY A 325 -4.36 28.71 1.25
C GLY A 325 -5.60 28.38 2.11
N LEU A 326 -6.15 27.17 1.99
CA LEU A 326 -7.33 26.72 2.72
C LEU A 326 -7.00 25.96 4.02
N LEU A 327 -5.77 25.43 4.19
CA LEU A 327 -5.40 24.62 5.37
C LEU A 327 -5.79 25.25 6.72
N PRO A 328 -5.55 26.55 6.99
CA PRO A 328 -5.92 27.14 8.28
C PRO A 328 -7.43 27.12 8.54
N ARG A 329 -8.26 27.19 7.50
CA ARG A 329 -9.74 27.18 7.64
C ARG A 329 -10.27 25.81 8.07
N TYR A 330 -9.51 24.75 7.80
CA TYR A 330 -9.85 23.39 8.18
C TYR A 330 -9.10 22.90 9.41
N ASN A 331 -8.28 23.75 10.04
CA ASN A 331 -7.36 23.37 11.13
C ASN A 331 -6.40 22.23 10.72
N LEU A 332 -5.87 22.31 9.51
CA LEU A 332 -4.96 21.32 8.90
C LEU A 332 -3.62 21.97 8.52
N SER A 333 -3.17 22.98 9.25
CA SER A 333 -1.98 23.77 8.89
C SER A 333 -0.67 22.96 8.79
N ASP A 334 -0.60 21.83 9.49
CA ASP A 334 0.56 20.91 9.47
C ASP A 334 0.49 19.84 8.37
N LEU A 335 -0.63 19.77 7.62
CA LEU A 335 -0.81 18.79 6.56
C LEU A 335 0.16 19.09 5.41
N LYS A 336 0.99 18.11 5.08
CA LYS A 336 1.90 18.22 3.93
C LYS A 336 1.20 17.98 2.60
N ILE A 337 1.62 18.70 1.56
CA ILE A 337 1.08 18.59 0.20
C ILE A 337 2.15 17.98 -0.71
N PHE A 338 1.87 16.79 -1.22
CA PHE A 338 2.73 16.10 -2.18
C PHE A 338 2.14 16.19 -3.60
N ALA A 339 2.99 16.51 -4.58
CA ALA A 339 2.60 16.56 -5.99
C ALA A 339 3.00 15.28 -6.74
N HIS A 340 2.58 15.19 -8.01
CA HIS A 340 2.87 14.10 -8.95
C HIS A 340 2.08 12.81 -8.71
N ASP A 341 2.38 12.06 -7.63
CA ASP A 341 1.76 10.76 -7.27
C ASP A 341 1.59 9.81 -8.47
N ASN A 342 2.68 9.70 -9.25
CA ASN A 342 2.69 8.96 -10.52
C ASN A 342 4.09 8.40 -10.82
N ASN A 343 4.17 7.71 -11.95
CA ASN A 343 5.32 6.95 -12.38
C ASN A 343 6.60 7.78 -12.58
N PHE A 344 7.75 7.17 -12.31
CA PHE A 344 9.08 7.77 -12.56
C PHE A 344 9.27 8.21 -14.02
N ALA A 345 8.70 7.46 -14.98
CA ALA A 345 8.76 7.79 -16.40
C ALA A 345 8.09 9.13 -16.77
N LEU A 346 7.27 9.70 -15.88
CA LEU A 346 6.58 10.97 -16.05
C LEU A 346 7.24 12.11 -15.24
N TRP A 347 8.56 12.03 -15.01
CA TRP A 347 9.31 13.03 -14.24
C TRP A 347 9.17 14.47 -14.78
N GLN A 348 8.89 14.64 -16.08
CA GLN A 348 8.63 15.95 -16.69
C GLN A 348 7.38 16.60 -16.09
N ASP A 349 6.32 15.85 -15.86
CA ASP A 349 5.09 16.36 -15.28
C ASP A 349 5.34 16.87 -13.85
N ALA A 350 6.12 16.11 -13.06
CA ALA A 350 6.57 16.54 -11.72
C ALA A 350 7.36 17.85 -11.79
N ALA A 351 8.27 18.00 -12.76
CA ALA A 351 9.06 19.20 -12.94
C ALA A 351 8.19 20.41 -13.33
N ASP A 352 7.22 20.21 -14.23
CA ASP A 352 6.30 21.25 -14.67
C ASP A 352 5.44 21.78 -13.50
N ILE A 353 4.92 20.88 -12.65
CA ILE A 353 4.13 21.28 -11.46
C ILE A 353 4.97 22.17 -10.52
N VAL A 354 6.21 21.76 -10.24
CA VAL A 354 7.12 22.46 -9.33
C VAL A 354 7.58 23.79 -9.92
N ASN A 355 7.89 23.84 -11.21
CA ASN A 355 8.33 25.06 -11.89
C ASN A 355 7.21 26.11 -11.99
N LEU A 356 5.95 25.69 -11.96
CA LEU A 356 4.80 26.60 -11.88
C LEU A 356 4.62 27.22 -10.47
N ASN A 357 4.70 26.41 -9.40
CA ASN A 357 4.60 26.93 -8.04
C ASN A 357 5.14 25.95 -6.97
N ILE A 358 6.44 26.05 -6.68
CA ILE A 358 7.07 25.27 -5.62
C ILE A 358 6.58 25.62 -4.21
N SER A 359 6.17 26.86 -3.94
CA SER A 359 5.86 27.33 -2.57
C SER A 359 4.66 26.64 -1.92
N ALA A 360 3.84 25.97 -2.72
CA ALA A 360 2.68 25.23 -2.26
C ALA A 360 2.97 23.74 -1.98
N ILE A 361 4.15 23.24 -2.32
CA ILE A 361 4.47 21.80 -2.38
C ILE A 361 5.54 21.49 -1.32
N ASP A 362 5.32 20.43 -0.54
CA ASP A 362 6.30 19.95 0.45
C ASP A 362 7.12 18.75 -0.06
N GLY A 363 6.61 18.00 -1.03
CA GLY A 363 7.27 16.82 -1.55
C GLY A 363 6.71 16.31 -2.87
N ILE A 364 7.40 15.34 -3.46
CA ILE A 364 7.02 14.65 -4.69
C ILE A 364 6.82 13.16 -4.40
N ALA A 365 5.65 12.68 -4.79
CA ALA A 365 5.22 11.29 -4.65
C ALA A 365 5.45 10.53 -5.97
N TRP A 366 5.97 9.31 -5.88
CA TRP A 366 6.36 8.51 -7.04
C TRP A 366 5.83 7.08 -7.00
N HIS A 367 5.43 6.58 -8.16
CA HIS A 367 5.04 5.19 -8.38
C HIS A 367 6.06 4.46 -9.24
N ALA A 368 6.13 3.14 -9.11
CA ALA A 368 7.15 2.31 -9.78
C ALA A 368 6.61 1.42 -10.92
N TYR A 369 5.45 1.72 -11.49
CA TYR A 369 4.88 0.92 -12.58
C TYR A 369 5.54 1.19 -13.95
N LYS A 370 6.13 2.38 -14.14
CA LYS A 370 6.88 2.76 -15.36
C LYS A 370 8.10 3.62 -15.04
N GLY A 371 9.22 3.29 -15.67
CA GLY A 371 10.51 3.92 -15.40
C GLY A 371 11.15 3.35 -14.12
N ASP A 372 12.24 3.97 -13.70
CA ASP A 372 13.01 3.53 -12.55
C ASP A 372 13.48 4.73 -11.69
N PRO A 373 13.86 4.51 -10.42
CA PRO A 373 14.21 5.58 -9.50
C PRO A 373 15.33 6.53 -9.99
N SER A 374 16.19 6.12 -10.92
CA SER A 374 17.22 7.02 -11.48
C SER A 374 16.63 8.24 -12.18
N MET A 375 15.39 8.15 -12.68
CA MET A 375 14.69 9.26 -13.34
C MET A 375 14.33 10.41 -12.38
N ILE A 376 14.38 10.19 -11.06
CA ILE A 376 14.28 11.29 -10.08
C ILE A 376 15.42 12.31 -10.29
N ASN A 377 16.59 11.86 -10.76
CA ASN A 377 17.68 12.79 -11.12
C ASN A 377 17.31 13.65 -12.34
N ASN A 378 16.54 13.13 -13.30
CA ASN A 378 16.06 13.94 -14.42
C ASN A 378 15.12 15.04 -13.93
N PHE A 379 14.19 14.71 -13.02
CA PHE A 379 13.37 15.70 -12.34
C PHE A 379 14.23 16.77 -11.65
N ARG A 380 15.18 16.37 -10.80
CA ARG A 380 16.04 17.30 -10.05
C ARG A 380 16.86 18.22 -10.97
N ASN A 381 17.32 17.72 -12.10
CA ASN A 381 18.09 18.49 -13.07
C ASN A 381 17.24 19.50 -13.87
N ASN A 382 15.91 19.39 -13.83
CA ASN A 382 14.98 20.23 -14.58
C ASN A 382 14.10 21.13 -13.69
N VAL A 383 14.44 21.26 -12.41
CA VAL A 383 13.80 22.18 -11.47
C VAL A 383 14.82 23.13 -10.85
N SER A 384 14.35 24.26 -10.32
CA SER A 384 15.23 25.21 -9.65
C SER A 384 15.90 24.61 -8.41
N ALA A 385 17.05 25.16 -8.01
CA ALA A 385 17.77 24.71 -6.80
C ALA A 385 16.94 24.78 -5.51
N SER A 386 15.90 25.62 -5.47
CA SER A 386 14.96 25.68 -4.34
C SER A 386 14.17 24.38 -4.15
N ALA A 387 14.04 23.55 -5.19
CA ALA A 387 13.43 22.22 -5.12
C ALA A 387 14.25 21.20 -4.33
N ALA A 388 15.50 21.51 -3.96
CA ALA A 388 16.32 20.65 -3.13
C ALA A 388 15.74 20.40 -1.73
N SER A 389 14.82 21.27 -1.25
CA SER A 389 14.13 21.08 0.03
C SER A 389 12.90 20.18 -0.07
N LEU A 390 12.43 19.83 -1.28
CA LEU A 390 11.26 18.99 -1.46
C LEU A 390 11.55 17.56 -1.00
N GLU A 391 10.61 17.00 -0.25
CA GLU A 391 10.64 15.61 0.18
C GLU A 391 10.43 14.67 -1.02
N THR A 392 11.00 13.47 -0.98
CA THR A 392 10.81 12.43 -2.00
C THR A 392 10.17 11.23 -1.34
N HIS A 393 9.05 10.76 -1.87
CA HIS A 393 8.30 9.63 -1.34
C HIS A 393 7.95 8.65 -2.46
N MET A 394 8.14 7.35 -2.22
CA MET A 394 7.54 6.33 -3.07
C MET A 394 6.25 5.89 -2.40
N THR A 395 5.13 6.19 -3.04
CA THR A 395 3.79 6.16 -2.42
C THR A 395 2.97 4.96 -2.88
N GLU A 396 3.40 4.28 -3.94
CA GLU A 396 2.68 3.11 -4.46
C GLU A 396 3.53 2.24 -5.40
N PHE A 397 3.51 0.93 -5.12
CA PHE A 397 3.82 -0.13 -6.08
C PHE A 397 3.25 -1.45 -5.57
N THR A 398 2.87 -2.34 -6.47
CA THR A 398 2.26 -3.62 -6.10
C THR A 398 3.14 -4.80 -6.43
N GLY A 399 3.12 -5.81 -5.56
CA GLY A 399 3.58 -7.14 -5.93
C GLY A 399 2.49 -7.81 -6.76
N THR A 400 2.88 -8.75 -7.63
CA THR A 400 1.95 -9.59 -8.38
C THR A 400 2.31 -11.06 -8.23
N ASP A 401 1.29 -11.91 -8.21
CA ASP A 401 1.47 -13.35 -8.30
C ASP A 401 1.35 -13.80 -9.76
N ASN A 402 2.42 -14.40 -10.29
CA ASN A 402 2.47 -14.99 -11.61
C ASN A 402 2.61 -16.53 -11.57
N GLY A 403 2.44 -17.13 -10.39
CA GLY A 403 2.51 -18.57 -10.14
C GLY A 403 3.90 -19.19 -10.27
N SER A 404 4.94 -18.40 -10.55
CA SER A 404 6.30 -18.91 -10.81
C SER A 404 7.42 -18.14 -10.10
N THR A 405 7.14 -16.94 -9.58
CA THR A 405 8.12 -16.15 -8.84
C THR A 405 8.27 -16.70 -7.42
N SER A 406 9.49 -17.07 -7.05
CA SER A 406 9.76 -17.53 -5.69
C SER A 406 9.75 -16.39 -4.67
N ARG A 407 9.58 -16.72 -3.38
CA ARG A 407 9.57 -15.75 -2.29
C ARG A 407 10.85 -14.91 -2.30
N TRP A 408 12.00 -15.57 -2.40
CA TRP A 408 13.29 -14.90 -2.40
C TRP A 408 13.50 -14.04 -3.63
N SER A 409 13.15 -14.54 -4.82
CA SER A 409 13.24 -13.74 -6.06
C SER A 409 12.40 -12.46 -5.99
N SER A 410 11.21 -12.53 -5.38
CA SER A 410 10.38 -11.35 -5.12
C SER A 410 11.06 -10.38 -4.14
N ILE A 411 11.60 -10.87 -3.02
CA ILE A 411 12.36 -10.04 -2.06
C ILE A 411 13.51 -9.32 -2.79
N GLN A 412 14.31 -10.05 -3.57
CA GLN A 412 15.45 -9.51 -4.31
C GLN A 412 15.03 -8.41 -5.30
N TYR A 413 13.95 -8.63 -6.05
CA TYR A 413 13.41 -7.64 -6.99
C TYR A 413 13.06 -6.33 -6.28
N TRP A 414 12.32 -6.39 -5.18
CA TRP A 414 12.00 -5.20 -4.39
C TRP A 414 13.24 -4.50 -3.83
N LEU A 415 14.22 -5.26 -3.33
CA LEU A 415 15.47 -4.68 -2.82
C LEU A 415 16.23 -3.92 -3.91
N GLN A 416 16.40 -4.54 -5.07
CA GLN A 416 17.25 -4.06 -6.15
C GLN A 416 16.58 -2.99 -7.02
N SER A 417 15.26 -3.05 -7.18
CA SER A 417 14.51 -2.12 -8.04
C SER A 417 13.89 -0.96 -7.25
N ILE A 418 13.56 -1.15 -5.97
CA ILE A 418 12.80 -0.17 -5.19
C ILE A 418 13.59 0.30 -3.96
N TYR A 419 13.84 -0.56 -2.97
CA TYR A 419 14.32 -0.12 -1.66
C TYR A 419 15.68 0.58 -1.71
N PHE A 420 16.72 -0.09 -2.22
CA PHE A 420 18.06 0.52 -2.28
C PHE A 420 18.12 1.71 -3.26
N PRO A 421 17.54 1.64 -4.48
CA PRO A 421 17.56 2.78 -5.39
C PRO A 421 16.78 3.99 -4.86
N MET A 422 15.57 3.82 -4.30
CA MET A 422 14.78 4.94 -3.77
C MET A 422 15.49 5.63 -2.60
N LEU A 423 16.06 4.86 -1.67
CA LEU A 423 16.82 5.43 -0.56
C LEU A 423 18.07 6.16 -1.04
N SER A 424 18.71 5.67 -2.11
CA SER A 424 19.81 6.35 -2.80
C SER A 424 19.37 7.65 -3.48
N GLN A 425 18.11 7.71 -3.88
CA GLN A 425 17.43 8.88 -4.40
C GLN A 425 16.74 9.70 -3.30
N PHE A 426 17.25 9.68 -2.08
CA PHE A 426 16.78 10.49 -0.96
C PHE A 426 15.30 10.29 -0.57
N ALA A 427 14.70 9.14 -0.91
CA ALA A 427 13.36 8.82 -0.47
C ALA A 427 13.27 8.78 1.07
N ARG A 428 12.20 9.35 1.61
CA ARG A 428 11.89 9.40 3.04
C ARG A 428 10.85 8.35 3.44
N SER A 429 9.98 7.95 2.51
CA SER A 429 9.12 6.77 2.66
C SER A 429 9.10 5.89 1.41
N ILE A 430 8.77 4.61 1.64
CA ILE A 430 8.47 3.61 0.61
C ILE A 430 7.21 2.87 1.06
N GLU A 431 6.15 3.00 0.27
CA GLU A 431 4.83 2.46 0.54
C GLU A 431 4.45 1.49 -0.58
N VAL A 432 4.26 0.22 -0.20
CA VAL A 432 3.68 -0.78 -1.12
C VAL A 432 2.17 -0.52 -1.27
N TRP A 433 1.52 -1.29 -2.14
CA TRP A 433 0.08 -1.18 -2.27
C TRP A 433 -0.69 -1.79 -1.10
N ASN A 434 -1.66 -2.67 -1.33
CA ASN A 434 -2.48 -3.20 -0.25
C ASN A 434 -1.65 -3.88 0.86
N ILE A 435 -1.89 -3.52 2.13
CA ILE A 435 -1.24 -4.19 3.26
C ILE A 435 -1.82 -5.59 3.54
N ALA A 436 -3.06 -5.83 3.11
CA ALA A 436 -3.74 -7.11 3.22
C ALA A 436 -4.67 -7.30 2.02
N LEU A 437 -4.64 -8.49 1.43
CA LEU A 437 -5.63 -8.96 0.45
C LEU A 437 -5.95 -10.42 0.75
N ASP A 438 -7.02 -10.90 0.16
CA ASP A 438 -7.44 -12.28 0.31
C ASP A 438 -6.73 -13.26 -0.66
N PRO A 439 -6.94 -14.59 -0.55
CA PRO A 439 -6.28 -15.57 -1.41
C PRO A 439 -6.68 -15.50 -2.89
N ASN A 440 -7.75 -14.77 -3.21
CA ASN A 440 -8.21 -14.47 -4.56
C ASN A 440 -7.82 -13.05 -5.00
N TYR A 441 -6.83 -12.43 -4.34
CA TYR A 441 -6.29 -11.11 -4.66
C TYR A 441 -7.27 -9.96 -4.45
N GLY A 442 -8.31 -10.17 -3.62
CA GLY A 442 -9.41 -9.23 -3.46
C GLY A 442 -9.75 -8.88 -2.01
N PRO A 443 -10.96 -8.31 -1.80
CA PRO A 443 -11.92 -7.91 -2.84
C PRO A 443 -11.38 -6.74 -3.68
N HIS A 444 -11.94 -6.50 -4.86
CA HIS A 444 -11.66 -5.32 -5.68
C HIS A 444 -12.84 -5.07 -6.61
N LEU A 445 -12.91 -3.89 -7.22
CA LEU A 445 -13.94 -3.61 -8.22
C LEU A 445 -13.81 -4.59 -9.40
N PRO A 446 -14.92 -5.03 -10.02
CA PRO A 446 -14.85 -5.84 -11.25
C PRO A 446 -14.13 -5.12 -12.41
N SER A 447 -14.07 -3.79 -12.37
CA SER A 447 -13.37 -2.94 -13.32
C SER A 447 -11.89 -2.73 -13.01
N ALA A 448 -11.40 -3.18 -11.84
CA ALA A 448 -9.99 -3.08 -11.46
C ALA A 448 -9.11 -3.85 -12.45
N TYR A 449 -7.94 -3.29 -12.77
CA TYR A 449 -7.01 -3.92 -13.72
C TYR A 449 -6.21 -5.05 -13.10
N CYS A 450 -5.89 -4.94 -11.82
CA CYS A 450 -5.01 -5.89 -11.16
C CYS A 450 -5.81 -7.05 -10.56
N SER A 451 -5.86 -8.17 -11.27
CA SER A 451 -6.53 -9.40 -10.82
C SER A 451 -5.58 -10.40 -10.14
N ASN A 452 -4.30 -10.06 -10.01
CA ASN A 452 -3.27 -10.88 -9.39
C ASN A 452 -2.35 -10.07 -8.46
N CYS A 453 -2.82 -8.91 -7.99
CA CYS A 453 -2.10 -8.10 -7.02
C CYS A 453 -2.06 -8.81 -5.67
N VAL A 454 -0.88 -8.86 -5.06
CA VAL A 454 -0.71 -9.43 -3.74
C VAL A 454 -0.54 -8.34 -2.69
N GLY A 455 -1.23 -8.51 -1.56
CA GLY A 455 -1.02 -7.64 -0.40
C GLY A 455 0.30 -7.96 0.31
N ALA A 456 0.71 -7.11 1.25
CA ALA A 456 1.83 -7.43 2.14
C ALA A 456 1.54 -8.65 3.03
N LEU A 457 0.26 -8.90 3.30
CA LEU A 457 -0.28 -10.14 3.83
C LEU A 457 -1.32 -10.72 2.88
N GLN A 458 -1.38 -12.05 2.87
CA GLN A 458 -2.56 -12.77 2.40
C GLN A 458 -3.36 -13.23 3.63
N VAL A 459 -4.60 -12.80 3.72
CA VAL A 459 -5.48 -13.05 4.86
C VAL A 459 -6.66 -13.87 4.34
N SER A 460 -6.89 -15.04 4.89
CA SER A 460 -7.81 -16.00 4.28
C SER A 460 -9.29 -15.61 4.34
N THR A 461 -9.66 -14.63 5.17
CA THR A 461 -11.00 -14.05 5.20
C THR A 461 -11.19 -13.05 4.06
N PRO A 462 -12.38 -12.99 3.45
CA PRO A 462 -13.62 -13.71 3.82
C PRO A 462 -13.71 -15.17 3.32
N GLN A 463 -12.80 -15.67 2.49
CA GLN A 463 -12.93 -16.97 1.80
C GLN A 463 -12.93 -18.18 2.74
N HIS A 464 -12.18 -18.10 3.84
CA HIS A 464 -12.03 -19.16 4.84
C HIS A 464 -12.47 -18.69 6.22
N PHE A 465 -13.67 -18.12 6.32
CA PHE A 465 -14.20 -17.51 7.56
C PHE A 465 -14.20 -18.45 8.78
N ALA A 466 -14.49 -19.74 8.59
CA ALA A 466 -14.60 -20.71 9.70
C ALA A 466 -13.24 -21.21 10.23
N ASP A 467 -12.16 -21.05 9.45
CA ASP A 467 -10.80 -21.48 9.81
C ASP A 467 -9.78 -20.46 9.23
N PRO A 468 -9.72 -19.26 9.83
CA PRO A 468 -8.95 -18.17 9.26
C PRO A 468 -7.44 -18.36 9.47
N TRP A 469 -6.66 -18.00 8.45
CA TRP A 469 -5.20 -18.02 8.48
C TRP A 469 -4.64 -16.74 7.86
N VAL A 470 -3.39 -16.42 8.20
CA VAL A 470 -2.66 -15.27 7.65
C VAL A 470 -1.28 -15.72 7.21
N GLN A 471 -0.90 -15.33 6.00
CA GLN A 471 0.39 -15.60 5.41
C GLN A 471 1.12 -14.29 5.10
N ILE A 472 2.40 -14.25 5.48
CA ILE A 472 3.30 -13.14 5.19
C ILE A 472 3.76 -13.22 3.73
N GLN A 473 3.72 -12.08 3.04
CA GLN A 473 4.25 -11.97 1.69
C GLN A 473 5.62 -11.25 1.66
N PRO A 474 6.43 -11.42 0.60
CA PRO A 474 7.72 -10.76 0.41
C PRO A 474 7.78 -9.27 0.76
N GLN A 475 6.71 -8.52 0.46
CA GLN A 475 6.62 -7.09 0.73
C GLN A 475 6.73 -6.78 2.23
N TYR A 476 6.02 -7.54 3.08
CA TYR A 476 6.11 -7.36 4.53
C TYR A 476 7.51 -7.66 5.07
N ILE A 477 8.22 -8.63 4.48
CA ILE A 477 9.61 -8.95 4.87
C ILE A 477 10.53 -7.76 4.62
N ASN A 478 10.42 -7.13 3.45
CA ASN A 478 11.18 -5.93 3.14
C ASN A 478 10.80 -4.76 4.06
N ILE A 479 9.50 -4.50 4.26
CA ILE A 479 9.03 -3.47 5.20
C ILE A 479 9.64 -3.71 6.59
N GLY A 480 9.60 -4.96 7.08
CA GLY A 480 10.14 -5.36 8.37
C GLY A 480 11.62 -5.06 8.50
N HIS A 481 12.44 -5.48 7.53
CA HIS A 481 13.88 -5.24 7.54
C HIS A 481 14.25 -3.76 7.57
N PHE A 482 13.58 -2.92 6.78
CA PHE A 482 13.90 -1.49 6.71
C PHE A 482 13.32 -0.70 7.89
N SER A 483 12.11 -1.06 8.37
CA SER A 483 11.52 -0.47 9.57
C SER A 483 12.37 -0.77 10.81
N ALA A 484 12.91 -2.00 10.93
CA ALA A 484 13.84 -2.31 12.01
C ALA A 484 15.12 -1.47 11.97
N ALA A 485 15.63 -1.15 10.79
CA ALA A 485 16.86 -0.36 10.66
C ALA A 485 16.61 1.11 11.00
N ALA A 486 15.49 1.67 10.56
CA ALA A 486 15.18 3.10 10.63
C ALA A 486 14.12 3.45 11.67
N ALA A 487 14.06 2.71 12.79
CA ALA A 487 13.07 2.95 13.83
C ALA A 487 13.14 4.37 14.41
N ASP A 488 11.99 5.05 14.48
CA ASP A 488 11.80 6.33 15.16
C ASP A 488 11.78 6.12 16.69
N LEU A 489 12.66 6.80 17.41
CA LEU A 489 12.85 6.60 18.84
C LEU A 489 12.10 7.59 19.73
N THR A 490 11.23 8.41 19.17
CA THR A 490 10.51 9.47 19.90
C THR A 490 9.70 8.93 21.08
N SER A 491 9.11 7.72 21.02
CA SER A 491 8.41 7.08 22.17
C SER A 491 9.33 6.82 23.35
N THR A 492 10.63 6.74 23.12
CA THR A 492 11.61 6.27 24.10
C THR A 492 12.59 7.36 24.53
N GLY A 493 12.23 8.62 24.29
CA GLY A 493 13.01 9.81 24.61
C GLY A 493 13.99 10.26 23.52
N GLY A 494 14.12 9.49 22.44
CA GLY A 494 14.96 9.79 21.29
C GLY A 494 14.27 10.68 20.25
N GLY A 495 14.64 10.48 18.99
CA GLY A 495 14.11 11.25 17.87
C GLY A 495 14.03 10.45 16.56
N PRO A 496 13.78 11.14 15.43
CA PRO A 496 13.58 10.48 14.15
C PRO A 496 14.86 9.82 13.62
N ALA A 497 14.69 8.81 12.78
CA ALA A 497 15.80 8.18 12.08
C ALA A 497 16.20 8.97 10.83
N TYR A 498 17.49 8.94 10.52
CA TYR A 498 18.08 9.52 9.33
C TYR A 498 18.82 8.43 8.56
N ARG A 499 18.79 8.51 7.23
CA ARG A 499 19.78 7.80 6.40
C ARG A 499 21.15 8.38 6.71
N VAL A 500 22.16 7.54 6.84
CA VAL A 500 23.56 7.99 7.03
C VAL A 500 24.44 7.43 5.92
N LEU A 501 25.54 8.13 5.63
CA LEU A 501 26.46 7.68 4.60
C LEU A 501 27.02 6.29 4.93
N THR A 502 26.98 5.40 3.95
CA THR A 502 27.56 4.05 4.02
C THR A 502 28.58 3.92 2.90
N ILE A 503 29.82 3.57 3.23
CA ILE A 503 30.94 3.53 2.29
C ILE A 503 31.46 2.10 2.21
N GLN A 504 31.47 1.51 1.02
CA GLN A 504 32.16 0.24 0.77
C GLN A 504 33.61 0.50 0.41
N GLN A 505 34.53 -0.32 0.94
CA GLN A 505 35.96 -0.23 0.69
C GLN A 505 36.50 -1.55 0.13
N PRO A 506 36.36 -1.80 -1.19
CA PRO A 506 36.76 -3.06 -1.82
C PRO A 506 38.25 -3.42 -1.66
N ASN A 507 39.09 -2.41 -1.38
CA ASN A 507 40.54 -2.56 -1.21
C ASN A 507 40.98 -2.25 0.22
N ALA A 508 40.09 -2.35 1.22
CA ALA A 508 40.47 -2.17 2.61
C ALA A 508 41.60 -3.16 2.99
N PRO A 509 42.64 -2.74 3.70
CA PRO A 509 43.72 -3.63 4.13
C PRO A 509 43.21 -4.86 4.88
N GLY A 510 43.51 -6.06 4.37
CA GLY A 510 43.06 -7.32 4.97
C GLY A 510 41.64 -7.76 4.60
N SER A 511 40.95 -7.04 3.71
CA SER A 511 39.68 -7.48 3.16
C SER A 511 39.84 -8.78 2.38
N VAL A 512 38.91 -9.72 2.62
CA VAL A 512 38.76 -10.97 1.86
C VAL A 512 37.35 -11.13 1.31
N ALA A 513 36.51 -10.11 1.45
CA ALA A 513 35.11 -10.16 1.08
C ALA A 513 34.89 -9.72 -0.37
N ASN A 514 34.01 -10.41 -1.08
CA ASN A 514 33.54 -9.93 -2.37
C ASN A 514 32.43 -8.88 -2.19
N LEU A 515 32.80 -7.60 -2.13
CA LEU A 515 31.83 -6.51 -1.94
C LEU A 515 30.96 -6.23 -3.18
N SER A 516 31.30 -6.75 -4.35
CA SER A 516 30.48 -6.53 -5.57
C SER A 516 29.07 -7.14 -5.50
N CYS A 517 28.87 -8.14 -4.63
CA CYS A 517 27.58 -8.79 -4.38
C CYS A 517 27.03 -8.47 -2.98
N ILE A 518 27.54 -7.41 -2.35
CA ILE A 518 27.02 -6.88 -1.10
C ILE A 518 26.40 -5.52 -1.36
N THR A 519 25.15 -5.33 -0.92
CA THR A 519 24.50 -4.01 -0.91
C THR A 519 24.16 -3.64 0.52
N SER A 520 24.41 -2.38 0.91
CA SER A 520 24.27 -1.93 2.29
C SER A 520 23.65 -0.55 2.40
N GLN A 521 22.79 -0.36 3.40
CA GLN A 521 22.22 0.95 3.71
C GLN A 521 22.15 1.19 5.23
N GLY A 522 22.86 2.23 5.68
CA GLY A 522 22.91 2.64 7.09
C GLY A 522 21.88 3.69 7.47
N PHE A 523 21.47 3.64 8.72
CA PHE A 523 20.53 4.55 9.39
C PHE A 523 20.99 4.86 10.81
N ALA A 524 20.61 6.02 11.33
CA ALA A 524 20.83 6.35 12.73
C ALA A 524 19.72 7.25 13.30
N ALA A 525 19.40 7.06 14.58
CA ALA A 525 18.44 7.88 15.32
C ALA A 525 19.06 8.29 16.68
N PRO A 526 18.85 9.53 17.15
CA PRO A 526 19.34 9.93 18.46
C PRO A 526 18.61 9.15 19.55
N LEU A 527 19.35 8.68 20.56
CA LEU A 527 18.76 8.01 21.74
C LEU A 527 18.10 8.99 22.70
N ASN A 528 18.49 10.27 22.64
CA ASN A 528 17.94 11.35 23.45
C ASN A 528 17.81 12.62 22.60
N GLY A 529 16.66 13.30 22.69
CA GLY A 529 16.40 14.55 21.97
C GLY A 529 16.04 14.36 20.49
N THR A 530 15.85 15.46 19.77
CA THR A 530 15.19 15.46 18.45
C THR A 530 16.13 15.50 17.26
N LYS A 531 17.45 15.66 17.46
CA LYS A 531 18.43 15.79 16.38
C LYS A 531 19.57 14.79 16.55
N LEU A 532 19.98 14.17 15.45
CA LEU A 532 21.18 13.35 15.42
C LEU A 532 22.40 14.26 15.57
N GLY A 533 23.12 14.13 16.69
CA GLY A 533 24.34 14.90 16.95
C GLY A 533 25.51 14.47 16.06
N SER A 534 26.53 15.32 15.95
CA SER A 534 27.77 14.97 15.27
C SER A 534 28.46 13.80 15.97
N SER A 535 28.87 12.78 15.21
CA SER A 535 29.80 11.77 15.73
C SER A 535 31.20 12.37 15.82
N ASN A 536 31.87 12.17 16.96
CA ASN A 536 33.23 12.65 17.14
C ASN A 536 34.17 11.44 17.13
N ALA A 537 34.61 11.08 15.92
CA ALA A 537 35.48 9.94 15.68
C ALA A 537 36.80 10.01 16.47
N ALA A 538 37.19 11.17 17.02
CA ALA A 538 38.40 11.31 17.83
C ALA A 538 38.23 10.95 19.32
N THR A 539 37.01 10.62 19.78
CA THR A 539 36.72 10.46 21.21
C THR A 539 36.60 8.99 21.62
N THR A 540 37.20 8.62 22.75
CA THR A 540 37.02 7.30 23.41
C THR A 540 35.65 7.19 24.09
N ASN A 541 34.65 7.96 23.63
CA ASN A 541 33.38 8.12 24.31
C ASN A 541 32.68 6.75 24.42
N THR A 542 32.33 6.38 25.65
CA THR A 542 31.66 5.11 25.97
C THR A 542 30.15 5.28 26.14
N VAL A 543 29.66 6.52 26.25
CA VAL A 543 28.24 6.82 26.42
C VAL A 543 27.54 6.76 25.08
N PHE A 544 26.55 5.88 24.95
CA PHE A 544 25.74 5.78 23.72
C PHE A 544 24.86 7.03 23.53
N SER A 545 24.94 7.67 22.36
CA SER A 545 24.08 8.80 21.99
C SER A 545 23.11 8.50 20.85
N ARG A 546 23.33 7.41 20.11
CA ARG A 546 22.49 7.04 18.97
C ARG A 546 22.27 5.55 18.84
N ARG A 547 21.14 5.19 18.26
CA ARG A 547 20.87 3.87 17.70
C ARG A 547 21.31 3.88 16.24
N VAL A 548 21.90 2.77 15.80
CA VAL A 548 22.34 2.57 14.43
C VAL A 548 21.67 1.32 13.88
N GLY A 549 21.14 1.45 12.67
CA GLY A 549 20.62 0.35 11.87
C GLY A 549 21.44 0.19 10.60
N LEU A 550 21.66 -1.04 10.17
CA LEU A 550 22.31 -1.34 8.89
C LEU A 550 21.58 -2.50 8.22
N VAL A 551 20.97 -2.22 7.07
CA VAL A 551 20.46 -3.27 6.19
C VAL A 551 21.62 -3.75 5.31
N LEU A 552 21.88 -5.06 5.31
CA LEU A 552 22.88 -5.72 4.48
C LEU A 552 22.19 -6.81 3.65
N TYR A 553 22.32 -6.70 2.34
CA TYR A 553 21.90 -7.74 1.40
C TYR A 553 23.14 -8.41 0.84
N ASN A 554 23.29 -9.71 1.13
CA ASN A 554 24.30 -10.56 0.53
C ASN A 554 23.66 -11.34 -0.62
N SER A 555 23.98 -10.94 -1.85
CA SER A 555 23.56 -11.61 -3.08
C SER A 555 24.62 -12.58 -3.63
N CYS A 556 25.71 -12.80 -2.90
CA CYS A 556 26.73 -13.77 -3.28
C CYS A 556 26.21 -15.20 -3.09
N ASP A 557 26.76 -16.16 -3.84
CA ASP A 557 26.43 -17.59 -3.69
C ASP A 557 26.99 -18.22 -2.39
N SER A 558 27.80 -17.46 -1.65
CA SER A 558 28.50 -17.93 -0.46
C SER A 558 28.58 -16.86 0.62
N ALA A 559 28.85 -17.31 1.85
CA ALA A 559 29.01 -16.44 2.99
C ALA A 559 30.23 -15.52 2.83
N GLN A 560 30.09 -14.25 3.19
CA GLN A 560 31.16 -13.26 3.17
C GLN A 560 31.60 -12.91 4.59
N ASN A 561 32.90 -12.87 4.86
CA ASN A 561 33.43 -12.38 6.13
C ASN A 561 33.62 -10.87 6.03
N LEU A 562 32.69 -10.10 6.61
CA LEU A 562 32.70 -8.64 6.54
C LEU A 562 33.24 -8.04 7.84
N THR A 563 34.02 -6.98 7.70
CA THR A 563 34.42 -6.06 8.75
C THR A 563 33.65 -4.75 8.60
N LEU A 564 32.80 -4.43 9.57
CA LEU A 564 32.06 -3.17 9.63
C LEU A 564 32.80 -2.18 10.53
N GLY A 565 32.93 -0.95 10.05
CA GLY A 565 33.46 0.19 10.79
C GLY A 565 32.36 1.21 11.10
N ILE A 566 32.39 1.78 12.31
CA ILE A 566 31.51 2.89 12.70
C ILE A 566 32.14 3.72 13.82
N ASP A 567 32.21 5.03 13.64
CA ASP A 567 32.64 5.99 14.67
C ASP A 567 33.93 5.55 15.41
N GLY A 568 34.92 5.05 14.67
CA GLY A 568 36.20 4.58 15.22
C GLY A 568 36.19 3.16 15.80
N ARG A 569 35.07 2.44 15.75
CA ARG A 569 34.94 1.05 16.21
C ARG A 569 34.78 0.11 15.03
N GLN A 570 35.10 -1.17 15.24
CA GLN A 570 34.92 -2.19 14.22
C GLN A 570 34.43 -3.52 14.79
N THR A 571 33.70 -4.27 13.98
CA THR A 571 33.33 -5.66 14.24
C THR A 571 33.46 -6.47 12.96
N SER A 572 33.85 -7.74 13.08
CA SER A 572 33.85 -8.67 11.96
C SER A 572 32.90 -9.82 12.24
N PHE A 573 32.16 -10.26 11.22
CA PHE A 573 31.27 -11.41 11.30
C PHE A 573 30.99 -11.95 9.90
N GLN A 574 30.53 -13.21 9.86
CA GLN A 574 30.17 -13.87 8.61
C GLN A 574 28.72 -13.57 8.25
N VAL A 575 28.49 -13.11 7.02
CA VAL A 575 27.18 -12.80 6.46
C VAL A 575 26.81 -13.87 5.45
N GLN A 576 25.81 -14.70 5.77
CA GLN A 576 25.30 -15.72 4.83
C GLN A 576 24.55 -15.07 3.66
N PRO A 577 24.35 -15.77 2.54
CA PRO A 577 23.42 -15.33 1.50
C PRO A 577 22.03 -15.06 2.10
N GLY A 578 21.46 -13.89 1.79
CA GLY A 578 20.21 -13.45 2.40
C GLY A 578 20.19 -11.96 2.76
N LEU A 579 19.18 -11.57 3.55
CA LEU A 579 18.94 -10.20 3.98
C LEU A 579 19.11 -10.09 5.50
N TYR A 580 19.96 -9.16 5.93
CA TYR A 580 20.23 -8.86 7.32
C TYR A 580 19.80 -7.43 7.66
N THR A 581 19.30 -7.24 8.88
CA THR A 581 19.22 -5.90 9.50
C THR A 581 19.89 -5.94 10.85
N LEU A 582 21.05 -5.29 10.96
CA LEU A 582 21.78 -5.14 12.21
C LEU A 582 21.33 -3.89 12.95
N ASN A 583 21.13 -4.00 14.26
CA ASN A 583 20.75 -2.89 15.13
C ASN A 583 21.63 -2.84 16.37
N TRP A 584 22.21 -1.69 16.69
CA TRP A 584 23.04 -1.49 17.88
C TRP A 584 23.04 -0.04 18.36
N GLN A 585 23.72 0.22 19.48
CA GLN A 585 23.94 1.57 19.99
C GLN A 585 25.38 2.01 19.77
N ALA A 586 25.57 3.28 19.41
CA ALA A 586 26.88 3.90 19.18
C ALA A 586 27.02 5.21 19.97
N PRO A 587 28.27 5.60 20.33
CA PRO A 587 28.55 6.85 21.04
C PRO A 587 28.22 8.12 20.28
#